data_AF-A0A7S0V0G1-F1
#
_entry.id   AF-A0A7S0V0G1-F1
#
_cell.length_a   1.000
_cell.length_b   1.000
_cell.length_c   1.000
_cell.angle_alpha   90.00
_cell.angle_beta   90.00
_cell.angle_gamma   90.00
#
_symmetry.space_group_name_H-M   'P 1'
#
loop_
_entity.id
_entity.type
_entity.pdbx_description
1 polymer ?
#
loop_
_entity_poly.entity_id
_entity_poly.type
_entity_poly.pdbx_seq_one_letter_code
_entity_poly.pdbx_strand_id
1 'polypeptide(L)'
;GGGGGGGDVDMSNAHEIDDSDLAIRHDELMDSILIEEESLVSFHRSKLEEDMELMRREMALLQEVDQPGSEIDNYVEQMTQLLEVKRRGIDELKMRLEGFKAKLREEETLSRTVFKQRDPLR
;
A
#
# COMPACT_ATOMS: atom_id res chain seq x y z
N GLY A 1 -67.57 14.41 -1.21
CA GLY A 1 -66.72 14.96 -2.29
C GLY A 1 -65.30 14.53 -2.00
N GLY A 2 -64.65 13.85 -2.95
CA GLY A 2 -63.23 13.50 -2.90
C GLY A 2 -62.34 14.74 -3.07
N GLY A 3 -61.02 14.65 -3.02
CA GLY A 3 -60.18 13.45 -3.02
C GLY A 3 -58.80 13.77 -2.44
N GLY A 4 -58.06 12.71 -2.15
CA GLY A 4 -56.67 12.77 -1.72
C GLY A 4 -55.76 13.18 -2.87
N GLY A 5 -54.93 14.20 -2.63
CA GLY A 5 -53.77 14.50 -3.46
C GLY A 5 -52.63 13.60 -3.02
N GLY A 6 -52.42 12.51 -3.77
CA GLY A 6 -51.19 11.72 -3.70
C GLY A 6 -50.05 12.56 -4.26
N GLY A 7 -48.99 12.71 -3.47
CA GLY A 7 -47.75 13.29 -3.96
C GLY A 7 -47.01 12.26 -4.81
N ASP A 8 -46.81 12.58 -6.09
CA ASP A 8 -45.81 11.94 -6.91
C ASP A 8 -44.44 12.47 -6.46
N VAL A 9 -43.80 11.73 -5.56
CA VAL A 9 -42.39 11.93 -5.24
C VAL A 9 -41.60 11.21 -6.33
N ASP A 10 -40.97 12.00 -7.18
CA ASP A 10 -40.14 11.59 -8.29
C ASP A 10 -39.02 10.63 -7.84
N MET A 11 -39.19 9.33 -8.15
CA MET A 11 -38.23 8.27 -7.80
C MET A 11 -37.05 8.16 -8.77
N SER A 12 -36.98 9.01 -9.80
CA SER A 12 -35.89 8.96 -10.79
C SER A 12 -34.56 9.52 -10.24
N ASN A 13 -34.61 10.35 -9.19
CA ASN A 13 -33.44 11.04 -8.65
C ASN A 13 -32.59 10.20 -7.68
N ALA A 14 -33.05 9.01 -7.26
CA ALA A 14 -32.32 8.18 -6.30
C ALA A 14 -31.28 7.26 -6.95
N HIS A 15 -31.50 6.86 -8.21
CA HIS A 15 -30.60 5.95 -8.94
C HIS A 15 -29.39 6.69 -9.54
N GLU A 16 -29.56 7.93 -9.99
CA GLU A 16 -28.46 8.74 -10.54
C GLU A 16 -27.46 9.21 -9.46
N ILE A 17 -27.93 9.39 -8.21
CA ILE A 17 -27.05 9.72 -7.07
C ILE A 17 -26.14 8.53 -6.74
N ASP A 18 -26.66 7.31 -6.74
CA ASP A 18 -25.89 6.09 -6.46
C ASP A 18 -24.79 5.83 -7.51
N ASP A 19 -25.12 5.99 -8.79
CA ASP A 19 -24.16 5.81 -9.89
C ASP A 19 -23.06 6.89 -9.89
N SER A 20 -23.40 8.14 -9.54
CA SER A 20 -22.44 9.24 -9.41
C SER A 20 -21.49 9.04 -8.22
N ASP A 21 -22.02 8.60 -7.08
CA ASP A 21 -21.22 8.36 -5.86
C ASP A 21 -20.23 7.20 -6.05
N LEU A 22 -20.64 6.16 -6.79
CA LEU A 22 -19.77 5.03 -7.17
C LEU A 22 -18.62 5.46 -8.09
N ALA A 23 -18.89 6.33 -9.06
CA ALA A 23 -17.87 6.86 -9.96
C ALA A 23 -16.87 7.76 -9.22
N ILE A 24 -17.35 8.64 -8.33
CA ILE A 24 -16.48 9.50 -7.50
C ILE A 24 -15.56 8.64 -6.62
N ARG A 25 -16.12 7.61 -5.95
CA ARG A 25 -15.32 6.70 -5.12
C ARG A 25 -14.26 5.95 -5.94
N HIS A 26 -14.57 5.60 -7.19
CA HIS A 26 -13.62 4.93 -8.08
C HIS A 26 -12.45 5.85 -8.45
N ASP A 27 -12.75 7.10 -8.82
CA ASP A 27 -11.72 8.10 -9.12
C ASP A 27 -10.83 8.40 -7.90
N GLU A 28 -11.43 8.58 -6.71
CA GLU A 28 -10.67 8.78 -5.46
C GLU A 28 -9.77 7.59 -5.11
N LEU A 29 -10.25 6.36 -5.33
CA LEU A 29 -9.46 5.15 -5.10
C LEU A 29 -8.30 5.03 -6.09
N MET A 30 -8.51 5.38 -7.35
CA MET A 30 -7.45 5.44 -8.36
C MET A 30 -6.35 6.44 -7.98
N ASP A 31 -6.72 7.66 -7.59
CA ASP A 31 -5.77 8.67 -7.14
C ASP A 31 -4.98 8.18 -5.92
N SER A 32 -5.65 7.52 -4.97
CA SER A 32 -4.99 6.93 -3.80
C SER A 32 -3.99 5.83 -4.19
N ILE A 33 -4.30 4.99 -5.18
CA ILE A 33 -3.42 3.94 -5.68
C ILE A 33 -2.16 4.53 -6.32
N LEU A 34 -2.30 5.57 -7.15
CA LEU A 34 -1.14 6.20 -7.80
C LEU A 34 -0.16 6.79 -6.77
N ILE A 35 -0.67 7.48 -5.75
CA ILE A 35 0.14 8.06 -4.68
C ILE A 35 0.84 6.95 -3.88
N GLU A 36 0.12 5.87 -3.55
CA GLU A 36 0.71 4.77 -2.79
C GLU A 36 1.73 3.97 -3.59
N GLU A 37 1.53 3.80 -4.90
CA GLU A 37 2.50 3.19 -5.80
C GLU A 37 3.82 3.97 -5.77
N GLU A 38 3.76 5.29 -5.98
CA GLU A 38 4.96 6.14 -5.94
C GLU A 38 5.65 6.06 -4.57
N SER A 39 4.87 6.11 -3.48
CA SER A 39 5.39 5.96 -2.12
C SER A 39 6.07 4.61 -1.90
N LEU A 40 5.46 3.52 -2.35
CA LEU A 40 5.98 2.15 -2.21
C LEU A 40 7.28 1.98 -3.00
N VAL A 41 7.32 2.46 -4.25
CA VAL A 41 8.52 2.37 -5.10
C VAL A 41 9.65 3.24 -4.52
N SER A 42 9.34 4.45 -4.07
CA SER A 42 10.30 5.33 -3.39
C SER A 42 10.86 4.67 -2.12
N PHE A 43 9.99 4.07 -1.30
CA PHE A 43 10.40 3.34 -0.11
C PHE A 43 11.28 2.14 -0.45
N HIS A 44 10.95 1.37 -1.50
CA HIS A 44 11.79 0.25 -1.91
C HIS A 44 13.19 0.71 -2.35
N ARG A 45 13.30 1.83 -3.09
CA ARG A 45 14.60 2.41 -3.46
C ARG A 45 15.42 2.80 -2.23
N SER A 46 14.80 3.44 -1.24
CA SER A 46 15.52 3.79 0.00
C SER A 46 15.97 2.57 0.80
N LYS A 47 15.20 1.47 0.80
CA LYS A 47 15.64 0.20 1.40
C LYS A 47 16.86 -0.38 0.68
N LEU A 48 16.93 -0.30 -0.65
CA LEU A 48 18.12 -0.75 -1.39
C LEU A 48 19.37 0.09 -1.06
N GLU A 49 19.20 1.40 -0.85
CA GLU A 49 20.29 2.28 -0.39
C GLU A 49 20.75 1.92 1.03
N GLU A 50 19.80 1.67 1.93
CA GLU A 50 20.09 1.22 3.30
C GLU A 50 20.78 -0.15 3.30
N ASP A 51 20.36 -1.10 2.47
CA ASP A 51 20.99 -2.41 2.34
C ASP A 51 22.46 -2.29 1.90
N MET A 52 22.78 -1.35 1.01
CA MET A 52 24.17 -1.09 0.63
C MET A 52 25.01 -0.58 1.81
N GLU A 53 24.44 0.29 2.65
CA GLU A 53 25.10 0.77 3.85
C GLU A 53 25.28 -0.33 4.90
N LEU A 54 24.25 -1.16 5.11
CA LEU A 54 24.33 -2.30 6.01
C LEU A 54 25.38 -3.31 5.55
N MET A 55 25.48 -3.59 4.25
CA MET A 55 26.54 -4.45 3.69
C MET A 55 27.94 -3.88 3.96
N ARG A 56 28.14 -2.57 3.86
CA ARG A 56 29.44 -1.95 4.20
C ARG A 56 29.79 -2.15 5.67
N ARG A 57 28.82 -2.01 6.57
CA ARG A 57 29.02 -2.25 8.01
C ARG A 57 29.32 -3.70 8.31
N GLU A 58 28.62 -4.64 7.67
CA GLU A 58 28.90 -6.07 7.79
C GLU A 58 30.34 -6.39 7.33
N MET A 59 30.79 -5.79 6.23
CA MET A 59 32.17 -5.95 5.76
C MET A 59 33.19 -5.37 6.75
N ALA A 60 32.89 -4.23 7.36
CA ALA A 60 33.76 -3.63 8.38
C ALA A 60 33.88 -4.52 9.63
N LEU A 61 32.76 -5.11 10.08
CA LEU A 61 32.75 -6.05 11.21
C LEU A 61 33.62 -7.28 10.95
N LEU A 62 33.58 -7.83 9.73
CA LEU A 62 34.46 -8.95 9.37
C LEU A 62 35.94 -8.55 9.41
N GLN A 63 36.28 -7.38 8.87
CA GLN A 63 37.65 -6.88 8.89
C GLN A 63 38.18 -6.63 10.30
N GLU A 64 37.32 -6.19 11.22
CA GLU A 64 37.66 -5.97 12.62
C GLU A 64 37.96 -7.30 13.33
N VAL A 65 37.11 -8.31 13.15
CA VAL A 65 37.30 -9.63 13.77
C VAL A 65 38.55 -10.33 13.25
N ASP A 66 38.95 -10.09 12.00
CA ASP A 66 40.18 -10.65 11.43
C ASP A 66 41.48 -10.07 12.05
N GLN A 67 41.41 -8.97 12.81
CA GLN A 67 42.59 -8.40 13.46
C GLN A 67 43.02 -9.20 14.70
N PRO A 68 44.34 -9.31 14.98
CA PRO A 68 44.82 -9.91 16.22
C PRO A 68 44.31 -9.16 17.45
N GLY A 69 43.75 -9.90 18.41
CA GLY A 69 43.21 -9.32 19.65
C GLY A 69 41.82 -8.71 19.51
N SER A 70 41.10 -8.99 18.42
CA SER A 70 39.71 -8.57 18.23
C SER A 70 38.77 -9.14 19.30
N GLU A 71 37.76 -8.36 19.66
CA GLU A 71 36.75 -8.75 20.64
C GLU A 71 35.52 -9.32 19.94
N ILE A 72 35.33 -10.63 20.06
CA ILE A 72 34.19 -11.32 19.43
C ILE A 72 32.83 -10.84 19.97
N ASP A 73 32.78 -10.39 21.22
CA ASP A 73 31.56 -9.88 21.84
C ASP A 73 31.04 -8.63 21.10
N ASN A 74 31.94 -7.73 20.67
CA ASN A 74 31.59 -6.55 19.89
C ASN A 74 30.97 -6.93 18.54
N TYR A 75 31.54 -7.94 17.87
CA TYR A 75 30.98 -8.47 16.62
C TYR A 75 29.57 -9.02 16.82
N VAL A 76 29.36 -9.84 17.85
CA VAL A 76 28.06 -10.45 18.15
C VAL A 76 27.00 -9.37 18.42
N GLU A 77 27.34 -8.35 19.21
CA GLU A 77 26.42 -7.26 19.53
C GLU A 77 26.06 -6.44 18.28
N GLN A 78 27.07 -5.96 17.53
CA GLN A 78 26.83 -5.13 16.35
C GLN A 78 26.11 -5.91 15.24
N MET A 79 26.48 -7.17 15.00
CA MET A 79 25.79 -8.01 14.00
C MET A 79 24.32 -8.24 14.38
N THR A 80 24.03 -8.45 15.67
CA THR A 80 22.65 -8.57 16.16
C THR A 80 21.84 -7.31 15.84
N GLN A 81 22.41 -6.13 16.10
CA GLN A 81 21.75 -4.86 15.80
C GLN A 81 21.50 -4.68 14.29
N LEU A 82 22.49 -5.01 13.43
CA LEU A 82 22.33 -4.93 11.97
C LEU A 82 21.23 -5.87 11.47
N LEU A 83 21.15 -7.09 11.99
CA LEU A 83 20.09 -8.05 11.65
C LEU A 83 18.71 -7.55 12.06
N GLU A 84 18.59 -6.90 13.22
CA GLU A 84 17.32 -6.31 13.64
C GLU A 84 16.88 -5.16 12.73
N VAL A 85 17.81 -4.33 12.24
CA VAL A 85 17.51 -3.29 11.26
C VAL A 85 17.00 -3.91 9.96
N LYS A 86 17.70 -4.93 9.43
CA LYS A 86 17.26 -5.65 8.22
C LYS A 86 15.87 -6.25 8.39
N ARG A 87 15.61 -6.92 9.53
CA ARG A 87 14.30 -7.52 9.83
C ARG A 87 13.20 -6.47 9.81
N ARG A 88 13.38 -5.34 10.50
CA ARG A 88 12.41 -4.23 10.51
C ARG A 88 12.15 -3.68 9.11
N GLY A 89 13.19 -3.48 8.31
CA GLY A 89 13.06 -3.01 6.93
C GLY A 89 12.25 -3.96 6.04
N ILE A 90 12.50 -5.28 6.17
CA ILE A 90 11.74 -6.32 5.47
C ILE A 90 10.27 -6.32 5.90
N ASP A 91 10.01 -6.26 7.20
CA ASP A 91 8.64 -6.27 7.74
C ASP A 91 7.85 -5.04 7.27
N GLU A 92 8.49 -3.86 7.26
CA GLU A 92 7.86 -2.63 6.76
C GLU A 92 7.55 -2.71 5.26
N LEU A 93 8.49 -3.20 4.44
CA LEU A 93 8.25 -3.37 3.00
C LEU A 93 7.10 -4.36 2.74
N LYS A 94 7.05 -5.48 3.47
CA LYS A 94 5.97 -6.46 3.37
C LYS A 94 4.62 -5.87 3.74
N MET A 95 4.56 -5.10 4.84
CA MET A 95 3.33 -4.43 5.26
C MET A 95 2.80 -3.49 4.17
N ARG A 96 3.67 -2.66 3.58
CA ARG A 96 3.31 -1.75 2.49
C ARG A 96 2.83 -2.51 1.25
N LEU A 97 3.51 -3.61 0.88
CA LEU A 97 3.11 -4.46 -0.25
C LEU A 97 1.73 -5.09 -0.03
N GLU A 98 1.43 -5.59 1.16
CA GLU A 98 0.12 -6.16 1.46
C GLU A 98 -0.98 -5.10 1.49
N GLY A 99 -0.71 -3.90 2.01
CA GLY A 99 -1.61 -2.76 1.95
C GLY A 99 -1.95 -2.37 0.50
N PHE A 100 -0.93 -2.23 -0.33
CA PHE A 100 -1.10 -1.91 -1.75
C PHE A 100 -1.90 -2.99 -2.50
N LYS A 101 -1.60 -4.28 -2.27
CA LYS A 101 -2.38 -5.40 -2.84
C LYS A 101 -3.85 -5.36 -2.43
N ALA A 102 -4.16 -4.98 -1.20
CA ALA A 102 -5.54 -4.87 -0.74
C ALA A 102 -6.30 -3.78 -1.52
N LYS A 103 -5.68 -2.61 -1.73
CA LYS A 103 -6.27 -1.53 -2.53
C LYS A 103 -6.48 -1.92 -3.99
N LEU A 104 -5.52 -2.61 -4.61
CA LEU A 104 -5.68 -3.10 -5.98
C LEU A 104 -6.87 -4.07 -6.12
N ARG A 105 -7.12 -4.91 -5.13
CA ARG A 105 -8.30 -5.81 -5.13
C ARG A 105 -9.61 -5.05 -4.95
N GLU A 106 -9.61 -3.99 -4.13
CA GLU A 106 -10.77 -3.12 -3.98
C GLU A 106 -11.08 -2.41 -5.30
N GLU A 107 -10.07 -1.86 -5.96
CA GLU A 107 -10.22 -1.20 -7.27
C GLU A 107 -10.76 -2.17 -8.32
N GLU A 108 -10.21 -3.39 -8.43
CA GLU A 108 -10.70 -4.39 -9.39
C GLU A 108 -12.20 -4.70 -9.18
N THR A 109 -12.62 -4.78 -7.91
CA THR A 109 -14.02 -5.04 -7.54
C THR A 109 -14.92 -3.86 -7.89
N LEU A 110 -14.47 -2.63 -7.60
CA LEU A 110 -15.22 -1.42 -7.85
C LEU A 110 -15.35 -1.15 -9.36
N SER A 111 -14.25 -1.29 -10.11
CA SER A 111 -14.22 -1.25 -11.57
C SER A 111 -15.26 -2.19 -12.17
N ARG A 112 -15.29 -3.46 -11.77
CA ARG A 112 -16.29 -4.43 -12.27
C ARG A 112 -17.74 -4.01 -11.99
N THR A 113 -17.98 -3.29 -10.91
CA THR A 113 -19.32 -2.80 -10.53
C THR A 113 -19.71 -1.61 -11.39
N VAL A 114 -18.84 -0.60 -11.48
CA VAL A 114 -19.01 0.59 -12.31
C VAL A 114 -19.17 0.24 -13.80
N PHE A 115 -18.38 -0.71 -14.32
CA PHE A 115 -18.49 -1.15 -15.72
C PHE A 115 -19.79 -1.92 -16.01
N LYS A 116 -20.31 -2.73 -15.07
CA LYS A 116 -21.60 -3.42 -15.23
C LYS A 116 -22.80 -2.47 -15.20
N GLN A 117 -22.72 -1.41 -14.39
CA GLN A 117 -23.77 -0.37 -14.35
C GLN A 117 -23.78 0.49 -15.61
N ARG A 118 -22.60 0.74 -16.21
CA ARG A 118 -22.46 1.53 -17.45
C ARG A 118 -22.89 0.80 -18.73
N ASP A 119 -22.97 -0.52 -18.74
CA ASP A 119 -23.39 -1.31 -19.92
C ASP A 119 -24.31 -2.49 -19.52
N PRO A 120 -25.61 -2.23 -19.23
CA PRO A 120 -26.53 -3.23 -18.68
C PRO A 120 -26.97 -4.32 -19.68
N LEU A 121 -26.46 -4.34 -20.91
CA LEU A 121 -26.93 -5.21 -22.01
C LEU A 121 -25.87 -6.20 -22.54
N ARG A 122 -24.81 -6.51 -21.77
CA ARG A 122 -23.88 -7.61 -22.05
C ARG A 122 -23.92 -8.71 -20.99
#